data_AF-A0A524A0W5-F1
#
_entry.id   AF-A0A524A0W5-F1
#
_cell.length_a   1.000
_cell.length_b   1.000
_cell.length_c   1.000
_cell.angle_alpha   90.00
_cell.angle_beta   90.00
_cell.angle_gamma   90.00
#
_symmetry.space_group_name_H-M   'P 1'
#
loop_
_entity.id
_entity.type
_entity.pdbx_description
1 polymer ?
#
loop_
_entity_poly.entity_id
_entity_poly.type
_entity_poly.pdbx_seq_one_letter_code
_entity_poly.pdbx_strand_id
1 'polypeptide(L)' 'MICVNGDGGFGQLMVDFTTAVREELPIKIVIFNDSKIKNIAKEQAMHLRRGRGP' A
#
# COMPACT_ATOMS: atom_id res chain seq x y z
N MET A 1 6.12 -8.36 15.99
CA MET A 1 6.52 -7.39 14.94
C MET A 1 5.35 -6.44 14.67
N ILE A 2 5.59 -5.14 14.51
CA ILE A 2 4.54 -4.16 14.17
C ILE A 2 4.87 -3.56 12.81
N CYS A 3 3.98 -3.75 11.83
CA CYS A 3 4.13 -3.25 10.47
C CYS A 3 3.10 -2.15 10.19
N VAL A 4 3.53 -1.10 9.48
CA VAL A 4 2.71 0.07 9.20
C VAL A 4 2.72 0.30 7.70
N ASN A 5 1.58 0.05 7.04
CA ASN A 5 1.48 0.06 5.58
C ASN A 5 0.20 0.77 5.10
N GLY A 6 0.21 1.24 3.85
CA GLY A 6 -1.00 1.66 3.15
C GLY A 6 -1.76 0.49 2.53
N ASP A 7 -3.03 0.69 2.15
CA ASP A 7 -3.88 -0.35 1.56
C ASP A 7 -3.29 -0.96 0.28
N GLY A 8 -2.65 -0.16 -0.57
CA GLY A 8 -2.00 -0.66 -1.79
C GLY A 8 -0.87 -1.65 -1.51
N GLY A 9 0.02 -1.34 -0.56
CA GLY A 9 1.13 -2.23 -0.17
C GLY A 9 0.64 -3.46 0.60
N PHE A 10 -0.43 -3.31 1.38
CA PHE A 10 -1.07 -4.44 2.05
C PHE A 10 -1.72 -5.41 1.05
N GLY A 11 -2.40 -4.91 0.02
CA GLY A 11 -3.06 -5.74 -0.99
C GLY A 11 -2.09 -6.62 -1.80
N GLN A 12 -0.84 -6.19 -1.97
CA GLN A 12 0.18 -6.94 -2.70
C GLN A 12 0.66 -8.21 -1.98
N LEU A 13 0.57 -8.25 -0.64
CA LEU A 13 1.13 -9.33 0.20
C LEU A 13 0.06 -10.03 1.05
N MET A 14 -1.22 -9.79 0.78
CA MET A 14 -2.32 -10.32 1.60
C MET A 14 -2.37 -11.85 1.58
N VAL A 15 -1.87 -12.50 0.52
CA VAL A 15 -1.80 -13.97 0.43
C VAL A 15 -0.90 -14.59 1.52
N ASP A 16 0.13 -13.87 1.97
CA ASP A 16 1.10 -14.35 2.96
C ASP A 16 0.49 -14.42 4.39
N PHE A 17 -0.68 -13.82 4.61
CA PHE A 17 -1.38 -13.94 5.89
C PHE A 17 -1.85 -15.35 6.19
N THR A 18 -2.12 -16.15 5.16
CA THR A 18 -2.47 -17.56 5.35
C THR A 18 -1.31 -18.33 5.98
N THR A 19 -0.09 -18.04 5.55
CA THR A 19 1.15 -18.54 6.15
C THR A 19 1.31 -18.04 7.58
N ALA A 20 1.06 -16.76 7.84
CA ALA A 20 1.14 -16.20 9.19
C ALA A 20 0.23 -16.90 10.20
N VAL A 21 -0.98 -17.28 9.79
CA VAL A 21 -1.90 -18.06 10.63
C VAL A 21 -1.41 -19.50 10.78
N ARG A 22 -0.98 -20.14 9.69
CA ARG A 22 -0.52 -21.55 9.70
C ARG A 22 0.69 -21.76 10.60
N GLU A 23 1.61 -20.81 10.61
CA GLU A 23 2.86 -20.86 11.38
C GLU A 23 2.75 -20.15 12.75
N GLU A 24 1.54 -19.76 13.17
CA GLU A 24 1.26 -19.09 14.46
C GLU A 24 2.13 -17.83 14.70
N LEU A 25 2.40 -17.06 13.65
CA LEU A 25 3.27 -15.89 13.75
C LEU A 25 2.55 -14.73 14.45
N PRO A 26 3.14 -14.14 15.52
CA PRO A 26 2.55 -13.00 16.21
C PRO A 26 2.84 -11.69 15.47
N ILE A 27 1.98 -11.37 14.50
CA ILE A 27 2.08 -10.17 13.65
C ILE A 27 0.99 -9.15 14.01
N LYS A 28 1.35 -7.87 14.04
CA LYS A 28 0.41 -6.75 14.20
C LYS A 28 0.60 -5.79 13.04
N ILE A 29 -0.49 -5.45 12.34
CA ILE A 29 -0.44 -4.55 11.20
C ILE A 29 -1.39 -3.38 11.43
N VAL A 30 -0.89 -2.17 11.17
CA VAL A 30 -1.68 -0.95 11.11
C VAL A 30 -1.79 -0.55 9.65
N ILE A 31 -3.02 -0.48 9.14
CA ILE A 31 -3.30 -0.17 7.74
C ILE A 31 -3.89 1.23 7.65
N PHE A 32 -3.24 2.10 6.88
CA PHE A 32 -3.83 3.35 6.43
C PHE A 32 -4.60 3.09 5.13
N ASN A 33 -5.92 2.95 5.25
CA ASN A 33 -6.79 2.72 4.11
C ASN A 33 -7.32 4.05 3.56
N ASP A 34 -6.71 4.52 2.48
CA ASP A 34 -7.19 5.70 1.73
C ASP A 34 -7.64 5.36 0.30
N SER A 35 -7.64 4.06 -0.03
CA SER A 35 -8.03 3.49 -1.32
C SER A 35 -7.27 4.12 -2.50
N LYS A 36 -6.05 4.61 -2.26
CA LYS A 36 -5.22 5.30 -3.24
C LYS A 36 -3.78 4.84 -3.14
N ILE A 37 -3.19 4.57 -4.29
CA ILE A 37 -1.74 4.46 -4.39
C ILE A 37 -1.17 5.88 -4.47
N LYS A 38 -1.06 6.55 -3.31
CA LYS A 38 -0.71 7.99 -3.20
C LYS A 38 0.50 8.41 -4.02
N ASN A 39 1.53 7.56 -4.12
CA ASN A 39 2.73 7.88 -4.89
C ASN A 39 2.48 7.83 -6.41
N ILE A 40 1.74 6.83 -6.90
CA ILE A 40 1.33 6.75 -8.31
C ILE A 40 0.38 7.89 -8.65
N ALA A 41 -0.60 8.20 -7.79
CA ALA A 41 -1.52 9.31 -8.00
C ALA A 41 -0.79 10.67 -8.07
N LYS A 42 0.23 10.88 -7.23
CA LYS A 42 1.08 12.06 -7.29
C LYS A 42 1.89 12.12 -8.59
N GLU A 43 2.47 11.00 -9.01
CA GLU A 43 3.26 10.94 -10.23
C GLU A 43 2.41 11.18 -11.49
N GLN A 44 1.23 10.58 -11.58
CA GLN A 44 0.28 10.80 -12.67
C GLN A 44 -0.20 12.25 -12.72
N ALA A 45 -0.49 12.86 -11.56
CA ALA A 45 -0.85 14.27 -11.48
C ALA A 45 0.32 15.18 -11.90
N MET A 46 1.56 14.84 -11.52
CA MET A 46 2.77 15.55 -11.97
C MET A 46 2.96 15.42 -13.48
N HIS A 47 2.82 14.23 -14.05
CA HIS A 47 2.89 14.01 -15.50
C HIS A 47 1.82 14.80 -16.26
N LEU A 48 0.56 14.77 -15.79
CA LEU A 48 -0.53 15.52 -16.38
C LEU A 48 -0.27 17.04 -16.34
N ARG A 49 0.35 17.53 -15.26
CA ARG A 49 0.73 18.95 -15.12
C ARG A 49 1.93 19.33 -15.97
N ARG A 50 2.84 18.41 -16.28
CA ARG A 50 3.99 18.65 -17.18
C ARG A 50 3.60 18.69 -18.66
N GLY A 51 2.50 18.03 -19.05
CA GLY A 51 1.92 18.10 -20.40
C GLY A 51 1.09 19.37 -20.67
N ARG A 52 0.76 20.14 -19.63
CA ARG A 52 0.18 21.49 -19.70
C ARG A 52 1.29 22.52 -19.46
N GLY A 53 2.20 22.67 -20.43
CA GLY A 53 2.93 23.94 -20.58
C GLY A 53 1.99 25.00 -21.20
N PRO A 54 2.26 26.30 -20.99
CA PRO A 54 1.52 27.37 -21.68
C PRO A 54 1.60 27.25 -23.21
#